data_AF-A0A2H1KTL1-F1
#
_entry.id   AF-A0A2H1KTL1-F1
#
_cell.length_a   1.000
_cell.length_b   1.000
_cell.length_c   1.000
_cell.angle_alpha   90.00
_cell.angle_beta   90.00
_cell.angle_gamma   90.00
#
_symmetry.space_group_name_H-M   'P 1'
#
loop_
_entity.id
_entity.type
_entity.pdbx_description
1 polymer ?
#
loop_
_entity_poly.entity_id
_entity_poly.type
_entity_poly.pdbx_seq_one_letter_code
_entity_poly.pdbx_strand_id
1 'polypeptide(L)'
;MSSDTIRGSSYRPFNAQVVGFSKTFNERQGRIPDLFPTAAHANFGFLVTGVSSHHDFSVIAVDSIPNLHLLDSGQFFSRYTYEPVDDGELAIGSTDEPIVDGYRRIDNVSDDALTRYQTAFGEQVTKDEIFASIYALLHSEQYRTTFAADLKRQLPRLPLPDSADDFYAFERAGRELFELHIGYEDVTPFTLHEEWSLGADPAAASALEVVKMRWGGTARVKDRTRIVVNEHLTLVGIPGSSGFRVR
;
A
#
# COMPACT_ATOMS: atom_id res chain seq x y z
N MET A 1 5.81 20.41 -18.89
CA MET A 1 5.83 19.81 -17.55
C MET A 1 7.25 19.92 -17.02
N SER A 2 7.46 20.46 -15.81
CA SER A 2 8.79 20.47 -15.16
C SER A 2 9.14 19.04 -14.72
N SER A 3 10.42 18.67 -14.65
CA SER A 3 10.88 17.39 -14.09
C SER A 3 10.25 17.08 -12.73
N ASP A 4 10.05 18.11 -11.91
CA ASP A 4 9.51 17.99 -10.55
C ASP A 4 8.03 17.58 -10.49
N THR A 5 7.33 17.68 -11.63
CA THR A 5 5.92 17.26 -11.73
C THR A 5 5.77 15.78 -12.05
N ILE A 6 6.84 15.07 -12.39
CA ILE A 6 6.80 13.61 -12.63
C ILE A 6 7.04 12.91 -11.29
N ARG A 7 6.06 12.12 -10.84
CA ARG A 7 6.05 11.47 -9.52
C ARG A 7 5.74 9.99 -9.65
N GLY A 8 6.28 9.17 -8.75
CA GLY A 8 5.84 7.78 -8.60
C GLY A 8 4.39 7.71 -8.10
N SER A 9 3.63 6.75 -8.61
CA SER A 9 2.23 6.55 -8.25
C SER A 9 1.85 5.07 -8.25
N SER A 10 1.02 4.70 -7.28
CA SER A 10 0.35 3.40 -7.24
C SER A 10 -0.99 3.50 -7.98
N TYR A 11 -1.04 3.04 -9.23
CA TYR A 11 -2.24 3.17 -10.07
C TYR A 11 -3.30 2.13 -9.72
N ARG A 12 -2.88 0.86 -9.62
CA ARG A 12 -3.68 -0.29 -9.18
C ARG A 12 -2.83 -1.13 -8.20
N PRO A 13 -3.42 -2.04 -7.42
CA PRO A 13 -2.63 -2.89 -6.52
C PRO A 13 -1.54 -3.62 -7.30
N PHE A 14 -0.30 -3.52 -6.82
CA PHE A 14 0.90 -4.10 -7.47
C PHE A 14 1.16 -3.57 -8.89
N ASN A 15 0.81 -2.30 -9.13
CA ASN A 15 1.05 -1.61 -10.39
C ASN A 15 1.57 -0.19 -10.14
N ALA A 16 2.89 -0.08 -10.04
CA ALA A 16 3.59 1.20 -10.03
C ALA A 16 3.57 1.85 -11.42
N GLN A 17 3.31 3.15 -11.45
CA GLN A 17 3.37 4.00 -12.65
C GLN A 17 4.01 5.35 -12.31
N VAL A 18 4.29 6.13 -13.34
CA VAL A 18 4.63 7.55 -13.20
C VAL A 18 3.41 8.42 -13.52
N VAL A 19 3.21 9.48 -12.74
CA VAL A 19 2.13 10.46 -12.92
C VAL A 19 2.70 11.85 -13.11
N GLY A 20 2.15 12.60 -14.07
CA GLY A 20 2.35 14.05 -14.16
C GLY A 20 1.46 14.75 -13.13
N PHE A 21 1.95 14.89 -11.90
CA PHE A 21 1.23 15.50 -10.78
C PHE A 21 1.34 17.03 -10.81
N SER A 22 0.29 17.69 -11.29
CA SER A 22 0.19 19.13 -11.46
C SER A 22 -1.23 19.63 -11.24
N LYS A 23 -1.37 20.71 -10.48
CA LYS A 23 -2.66 21.37 -10.22
C LYS A 23 -3.37 21.84 -11.49
N THR A 24 -2.62 22.10 -12.56
CA THR A 24 -3.17 22.50 -13.87
C THR A 24 -3.84 21.35 -14.61
N PHE A 25 -3.36 20.11 -14.42
CA PHE A 25 -3.81 18.94 -15.18
C PHE A 25 -4.59 17.93 -14.33
N ASN A 26 -4.54 18.03 -13.00
CA ASN A 26 -5.28 17.17 -12.09
C ASN A 26 -6.46 17.93 -11.48
N GLU A 27 -7.67 17.57 -11.90
CA GLU A 27 -8.93 18.17 -11.45
C GLU A 27 -9.09 18.18 -9.92
N ARG A 28 -8.72 17.06 -9.26
CA ARG A 28 -8.79 16.93 -7.80
C ARG A 28 -7.52 16.27 -7.28
N GLN A 29 -6.71 17.05 -6.57
CA GLN A 29 -5.52 16.55 -5.87
C GLN A 29 -5.82 16.18 -4.40
N GLY A 30 -6.98 16.58 -3.87
CA GLY A 30 -7.35 16.34 -2.48
C GLY A 30 -6.26 16.86 -1.52
N ARG A 31 -5.89 16.03 -0.55
CA ARG A 31 -4.80 16.32 0.41
C ARG A 31 -3.45 15.75 -0.04
N ILE A 32 -3.34 15.13 -1.22
CA ILE A 32 -2.08 14.54 -1.70
C ILE A 32 -0.91 15.55 -1.68
N PRO A 33 -1.07 16.85 -2.01
CA PRO A 33 0.03 17.82 -1.88
C PRO A 33 0.54 17.99 -0.45
N ASP A 34 -0.28 17.74 0.57
CA ASP A 34 0.13 17.80 1.98
C ASP A 34 0.78 16.47 2.43
N LEU A 35 0.56 15.38 1.69
CA LEU A 35 1.12 14.05 2.02
C LEU A 35 2.40 13.76 1.24
N PHE A 36 2.51 14.31 0.03
CA PHE A 36 3.62 14.12 -0.91
C PHE A 36 3.98 15.45 -1.61
N PRO A 37 4.41 16.51 -0.90
CA PRO A 37 4.57 17.85 -1.49
C PRO A 37 5.52 17.91 -2.67
N THR A 38 6.71 17.35 -2.52
CA THR A 38 7.76 17.30 -3.56
C THR A 38 8.31 15.88 -3.69
N ALA A 39 9.07 15.62 -4.76
CA ALA A 39 9.72 14.32 -4.97
C ALA A 39 10.73 13.95 -3.85
N ALA A 40 11.21 14.92 -3.07
CA ALA A 40 12.09 14.69 -1.92
C ALA A 40 11.36 14.16 -0.67
N HIS A 41 10.03 14.25 -0.63
CA HIS A 41 9.22 13.84 0.50
C HIS A 41 8.68 12.42 0.32
N ALA A 42 9.45 11.45 0.83
CA ALA A 42 9.01 10.06 0.91
C ALA A 42 8.00 9.89 2.05
N ASN A 43 6.90 9.20 1.79
CA ASN A 43 5.86 8.91 2.76
C ASN A 43 5.28 7.53 2.46
N PHE A 44 4.58 6.94 3.41
CA PHE A 44 3.88 5.69 3.19
C PHE A 44 2.58 5.67 3.97
N GLY A 45 1.74 4.71 3.66
CA GLY A 45 0.49 4.52 4.35
C GLY A 45 -0.28 3.37 3.76
N PHE A 46 -1.58 3.35 4.01
CA PHE A 46 -2.46 2.34 3.43
C PHE A 46 -3.78 2.95 2.96
N LEU A 47 -4.30 2.39 1.87
CA LEU A 47 -5.66 2.65 1.44
C LEU A 47 -6.57 1.57 1.96
N VAL A 48 -7.78 1.97 2.31
CA VAL A 48 -8.93 1.08 2.50
C VAL A 48 -9.95 1.32 1.40
N THR A 49 -10.69 0.28 1.06
CA THR A 49 -11.82 0.38 0.11
C THR A 49 -12.82 1.46 0.54
N GLY A 50 -13.37 2.18 -0.44
CA GLY A 50 -14.33 3.27 -0.19
C GLY A 50 -15.61 2.80 0.53
N VAL A 51 -16.19 3.70 1.32
CA VAL A 51 -17.51 3.47 1.92
C VAL A 51 -18.54 3.23 0.81
N SER A 52 -19.42 2.25 1.02
CA SER A 52 -20.44 1.82 0.03
C SER A 52 -19.88 1.26 -1.28
N SER A 53 -18.62 0.82 -1.30
CA SER A 53 -18.07 0.10 -2.45
C SER A 53 -18.87 -1.14 -2.80
N HIS A 54 -18.85 -1.49 -4.09
CA HIS A 54 -19.42 -2.73 -4.60
C HIS A 54 -18.52 -3.93 -4.36
N HIS A 55 -17.30 -3.71 -3.85
CA HIS A 55 -16.31 -4.73 -3.52
C HIS A 55 -16.27 -5.01 -2.02
N ASP A 56 -15.69 -6.15 -1.67
CA ASP A 56 -15.42 -6.49 -0.28
C ASP A 56 -14.39 -5.51 0.30
N PHE A 57 -14.45 -5.27 1.61
CA PHE A 57 -13.46 -4.44 2.28
C PHE A 57 -12.06 -5.01 2.03
N SER A 58 -11.17 -4.21 1.46
CA SER A 58 -9.76 -4.52 1.24
C SER A 58 -8.89 -3.39 1.79
N VAL A 59 -7.63 -3.70 2.06
CA VAL A 59 -6.63 -2.74 2.49
C VAL A 59 -5.30 -3.06 1.80
N ILE A 60 -4.55 -2.04 1.39
CA ILE A 60 -3.23 -2.22 0.77
C ILE A 60 -2.31 -1.06 1.13
N ALA A 61 -1.06 -1.35 1.43
CA ALA A 61 -0.05 -0.35 1.74
C ALA A 61 0.65 0.09 0.46
N VAL A 62 1.00 1.37 0.42
CA VAL A 62 1.74 2.00 -0.68
C VAL A 62 2.65 3.10 -0.12
N ASP A 63 3.74 3.36 -0.82
CA ASP A 63 4.77 4.38 -0.50
C ASP A 63 4.83 5.52 -1.53
N SER A 64 3.88 5.54 -2.46
CA SER A 64 3.80 6.49 -3.58
C SER A 64 2.39 7.05 -3.71
N ILE A 65 2.22 8.06 -4.57
CA ILE A 65 0.94 8.76 -4.71
C ILE A 65 -0.15 7.75 -5.13
N PRO A 66 -1.18 7.51 -4.30
CA PRO A 66 -2.21 6.55 -4.65
C PRO A 66 -3.18 7.14 -5.66
N ASN A 67 -3.54 6.35 -6.67
CA ASN A 67 -4.69 6.68 -7.51
C ASN A 67 -5.99 6.58 -6.71
N LEU A 68 -6.95 7.47 -6.99
CA LEU A 68 -8.27 7.46 -6.35
C LEU A 68 -8.97 6.09 -6.46
N HIS A 69 -8.80 5.40 -7.59
CA HIS A 69 -9.40 4.10 -7.85
C HIS A 69 -8.45 2.92 -7.58
N LEU A 70 -7.44 3.10 -6.73
CA LEU A 70 -6.59 1.98 -6.29
C LEU A 70 -7.44 0.86 -5.65
N LEU A 71 -8.39 1.24 -4.78
CA LEU A 71 -9.37 0.34 -4.13
C LEU A 71 -10.80 0.94 -4.20
N ASP A 72 -11.29 1.25 -5.40
CA ASP A 72 -12.67 1.73 -5.64
C ASP A 72 -13.05 3.00 -4.81
N SER A 73 -12.41 4.13 -5.11
CA SER A 73 -12.64 5.43 -4.42
C SER A 73 -12.31 5.36 -2.92
N GLY A 74 -11.19 4.70 -2.60
CA GLY A 74 -10.72 4.47 -1.24
C GLY A 74 -10.20 5.71 -0.52
N GLN A 75 -10.03 5.57 0.80
CA GLN A 75 -9.40 6.59 1.65
C GLN A 75 -7.96 6.17 1.95
N PHE A 76 -7.02 7.08 1.75
CA PHE A 76 -5.61 6.91 2.14
C PHE A 76 -5.37 7.43 3.55
N PHE A 77 -4.71 6.62 4.37
CA PHE A 77 -4.20 6.97 5.70
C PHE A 77 -2.68 6.97 5.64
N SER A 78 -2.07 8.15 5.60
CA SER A 78 -0.61 8.31 5.57
C SER A 78 -0.02 8.29 6.96
N ARG A 79 1.21 7.80 7.07
CA ARG A 79 2.03 7.83 8.29
C ARG A 79 2.36 9.26 8.70
N TYR A 80 2.62 10.12 7.72
CA TYR A 80 2.98 11.52 7.94
C TYR A 80 2.13 12.49 7.12
N THR A 81 2.09 13.74 7.57
CA THR A 81 1.69 14.92 6.81
C THR A 81 2.86 15.90 6.76
N TYR A 82 2.97 16.69 5.71
CA TYR A 82 3.99 17.72 5.55
C TYR A 82 3.33 19.08 5.53
N GLU A 83 3.80 19.96 6.41
CA GLU A 83 3.28 21.32 6.52
C GLU A 83 4.35 22.32 6.08
N PRO A 84 3.99 23.34 5.29
CA PRO A 84 4.93 24.39 4.95
C PRO A 84 5.35 25.16 6.22
N VAL A 85 6.62 25.55 6.26
CA VAL A 85 7.19 26.39 7.32
C VAL A 85 7.44 27.77 6.73
N ASP A 86 6.94 28.81 7.39
CA ASP A 86 7.22 30.19 7.00
C ASP A 86 8.67 30.56 7.35
N ASP A 87 9.33 31.34 6.49
CA ASP A 87 10.73 31.81 6.63
C ASP A 87 11.02 32.62 7.93
N GLY A 88 10.02 32.82 8.80
CA GLY A 88 10.12 33.55 10.07
C GLY A 88 9.58 32.81 11.30
N GLU A 89 9.02 31.61 11.18
CA GLU A 89 8.64 30.81 12.35
C GLU A 89 9.90 30.17 12.96
N LEU A 90 10.30 30.66 14.14
CA LEU A 90 11.10 29.84 15.04
C LEU A 90 10.29 28.56 15.29
N ALA A 91 10.89 27.39 15.08
CA ALA A 91 10.28 26.08 15.30
C ALA A 91 9.95 25.89 16.80
N ILE A 92 8.90 26.54 17.29
CA ILE A 92 8.35 26.38 18.63
C ILE A 92 7.23 25.32 18.49
N GLY A 93 7.67 24.09 18.22
CA GLY A 93 6.83 22.92 18.02
C GLY A 93 7.73 21.70 18.10
N SER A 94 7.49 20.86 19.08
CA SER A 94 8.34 19.76 19.57
C SER A 94 8.55 18.62 18.58
N THR A 95 9.32 18.85 17.53
CA THR A 95 9.81 17.79 16.64
C THR A 95 11.21 18.13 16.17
N ASP A 96 12.20 17.31 16.54
CA ASP A 96 13.60 17.34 16.03
C ASP A 96 13.70 16.95 14.53
N GLU A 97 12.59 17.05 13.79
CA GLU A 97 12.45 16.66 12.41
C GLU A 97 13.06 17.73 11.49
N PRO A 98 13.95 17.36 10.54
CA PRO A 98 14.56 18.33 9.64
C PRO A 98 13.52 18.94 8.70
N ILE A 99 13.63 20.26 8.48
CA ILE A 99 12.87 20.94 7.41
C ILE A 99 13.51 20.58 6.07
N VAL A 100 12.70 20.06 5.14
CA VAL A 100 13.12 19.67 3.79
C VAL A 100 12.28 20.46 2.79
N ASP A 101 12.93 21.14 1.84
CA ASP A 101 12.28 22.01 0.84
C ASP A 101 11.21 22.97 1.41
N GLY A 102 11.41 23.46 2.64
CA GLY A 102 10.46 24.36 3.32
C GLY A 102 9.27 23.66 3.97
N TYR A 103 9.27 22.34 4.13
CA TYR A 103 8.23 21.59 4.83
C TYR A 103 8.76 20.91 6.10
N ARG A 104 7.95 20.92 7.15
CA ARG A 104 8.13 20.11 8.36
C ARG A 104 7.27 18.84 8.28
N ARG A 105 7.82 17.71 8.70
CA ARG A 105 7.09 16.44 8.77
C ARG A 105 6.35 16.34 10.11
N ILE A 106 5.07 16.01 10.04
CA ILE A 106 4.15 15.85 11.18
C ILE A 106 3.70 14.40 11.23
N ASP A 107 3.73 13.82 12.43
CA ASP A 107 3.26 12.48 12.72
C ASP A 107 1.72 12.42 12.73
N ASN A 108 1.11 11.55 11.91
CA ASN A 108 -0.35 11.39 11.86
C ASN A 108 -0.90 10.44 12.95
N VAL A 109 -0.03 9.75 13.70
CA VAL A 109 -0.41 9.09 14.94
C VAL A 109 -0.33 10.15 16.04
N SER A 110 -1.48 10.54 16.58
CA SER A 110 -1.55 11.60 17.59
C SER A 110 -0.91 11.17 18.92
N ASP A 111 -0.49 12.15 19.72
CA ASP A 111 0.00 11.91 21.09
C ASP A 111 -1.10 11.34 21.99
N ASP A 112 -2.36 11.67 21.74
CA ASP A 112 -3.51 11.07 22.41
C ASP A 112 -3.63 9.57 22.10
N ALA A 113 -3.42 9.18 20.83
CA ALA A 113 -3.41 7.78 20.44
C ALA A 113 -2.22 7.06 21.08
N LEU A 114 -1.04 7.66 21.06
CA LEU A 114 0.14 7.12 21.73
C LEU A 114 -0.11 6.90 23.23
N THR A 115 -0.61 7.92 23.92
CA THR A 115 -0.93 7.87 25.36
C THR A 115 -1.94 6.75 25.66
N ARG A 116 -2.97 6.61 24.83
CA ARG A 116 -3.97 5.54 24.97
C ARG A 116 -3.37 4.15 24.85
N TYR A 117 -2.49 3.92 23.86
CA TYR A 117 -1.84 2.63 23.68
C TYR A 117 -0.80 2.36 24.77
N GLN A 118 -0.03 3.37 25.19
CA GLN A 118 0.93 3.24 26.28
C GLN A 118 0.25 2.93 27.62
N THR A 119 -0.91 3.53 27.88
CA THR A 119 -1.73 3.22 29.06
C THR A 119 -2.19 1.76 29.06
N ALA A 120 -2.49 1.20 27.88
CA ALA A 120 -2.98 -0.17 27.74
C ALA A 120 -1.86 -1.23 27.73
N PHE A 121 -0.72 -0.94 27.09
CA PHE A 121 0.30 -1.95 26.75
C PHE A 121 1.72 -1.62 27.25
N GLY A 122 1.93 -0.44 27.85
CA GLY A 122 3.19 -0.01 28.47
C GLY A 122 3.85 1.20 27.79
N GLU A 123 4.64 1.96 28.56
CA GLU A 123 5.28 3.21 28.11
C GLU A 123 6.23 3.05 26.92
N GLN A 124 6.73 1.83 26.68
CA GLN A 124 7.63 1.53 25.58
C GLN A 124 6.96 1.52 24.20
N VAL A 125 5.62 1.53 24.13
CA VAL A 125 4.91 1.57 22.85
C VAL A 125 5.25 2.84 22.07
N THR A 126 5.50 2.68 20.79
CA THR A 126 5.83 3.74 19.84
C THR A 126 4.73 3.97 18.80
N LYS A 127 4.76 5.13 18.15
CA LYS A 127 3.80 5.48 17.08
C LYS A 127 3.92 4.57 15.85
N ASP A 128 5.12 4.11 15.54
CA ASP A 128 5.36 3.17 14.43
C ASP A 128 4.73 1.80 14.72
N GLU A 129 4.88 1.30 15.94
CA GLU A 129 4.26 0.04 16.37
C GLU A 129 2.72 0.13 16.33
N ILE A 130 2.16 1.27 16.73
CA ILE A 130 0.71 1.52 16.61
C ILE A 130 0.30 1.46 15.14
N PHE A 131 0.98 2.18 14.25
CA PHE A 131 0.64 2.22 12.83
C PHE A 131 0.72 0.83 12.16
N ALA A 132 1.76 0.04 12.49
CA ALA A 132 1.91 -1.35 12.07
C ALA A 132 0.77 -2.23 12.59
N SER A 133 0.45 -2.15 13.89
CA SER A 133 -0.60 -2.96 14.49
C SER A 133 -1.98 -2.72 13.85
N ILE A 134 -2.29 -1.47 13.50
CA ILE A 134 -3.53 -1.09 12.82
C ILE A 134 -3.59 -1.75 11.44
N TYR A 135 -2.48 -1.72 10.70
CA TYR A 135 -2.42 -2.33 9.37
C TYR A 135 -2.70 -3.83 9.42
N ALA A 136 -2.13 -4.55 10.39
CA ALA A 136 -2.43 -5.97 10.60
C ALA A 136 -3.88 -6.22 11.04
N LEU A 137 -4.41 -5.41 11.94
CA LEU A 137 -5.80 -5.54 12.40
C LEU A 137 -6.78 -5.43 11.21
N LEU A 138 -6.54 -4.53 10.27
CA LEU A 138 -7.36 -4.38 9.07
C LEU A 138 -7.28 -5.59 8.13
N HIS A 139 -6.24 -6.43 8.24
CA HIS A 139 -6.14 -7.70 7.53
C HIS A 139 -6.79 -8.87 8.26
N SER A 140 -7.03 -8.76 9.58
CA SER A 140 -7.61 -9.82 10.39
C SER A 140 -8.96 -10.27 9.85
N GLU A 141 -9.08 -11.56 9.54
CA GLU A 141 -10.34 -12.17 9.10
C GLU A 141 -11.42 -12.01 10.17
N GLN A 142 -11.05 -12.19 11.44
CA GLN A 142 -11.98 -12.01 12.56
C GLN A 142 -12.50 -10.57 12.62
N TYR A 143 -11.63 -9.56 12.46
CA TYR A 143 -12.05 -8.16 12.44
C TYR A 143 -12.99 -7.88 11.25
N ARG A 144 -12.58 -8.28 10.04
CA ARG A 144 -13.34 -8.02 8.81
C ARG A 144 -14.70 -8.71 8.80
N THR A 145 -14.79 -9.92 9.35
CA THR A 145 -16.06 -10.66 9.46
C THR A 145 -16.96 -10.08 10.54
N THR A 146 -16.41 -9.74 11.71
CA THR A 146 -17.16 -9.16 12.83
C THR A 146 -17.76 -7.80 12.47
N PHE A 147 -17.00 -6.94 11.78
CA PHE A 147 -17.41 -5.58 11.44
C PHE A 147 -17.85 -5.40 9.98
N ALA A 148 -18.14 -6.48 9.25
CA ALA A 148 -18.44 -6.44 7.80
C ALA A 148 -19.53 -5.42 7.41
N ALA A 149 -20.60 -5.35 8.21
CA ALA A 149 -21.70 -4.41 7.97
C ALA A 149 -21.29 -2.94 8.17
N ASP A 150 -20.43 -2.67 9.17
CA ASP A 150 -19.93 -1.33 9.45
C ASP A 150 -18.89 -0.89 8.43
N LEU A 151 -17.96 -1.77 8.06
CA LEU A 151 -16.93 -1.49 7.05
C LEU A 151 -17.52 -1.16 5.67
N LYS A 152 -18.75 -1.62 5.39
CA LYS A 152 -19.48 -1.23 4.18
C LYS A 152 -20.09 0.18 4.26
N ARG A 153 -20.34 0.71 5.46
CA ARG A 153 -21.15 1.92 5.68
C ARG A 153 -20.35 3.10 6.25
N GLN A 154 -19.20 2.86 6.85
CA GLN A 154 -18.37 3.88 7.48
C GLN A 154 -16.89 3.46 7.49
N LEU A 155 -16.00 4.42 7.77
CA LEU A 155 -14.59 4.13 7.95
C LEU A 155 -14.35 3.17 9.13
N PRO A 156 -13.27 2.36 9.11
CA PRO A 156 -12.96 1.42 10.18
C PRO A 156 -12.86 2.10 11.54
N ARG A 157 -13.47 1.48 12.55
CA ARG A 157 -13.26 1.84 13.96
C ARG A 157 -12.36 0.80 14.59
N LEU A 158 -11.29 1.28 15.23
CA LEU A 158 -10.19 0.41 15.66
C LEU A 158 -10.34 0.12 17.16
N PRO A 159 -10.73 -1.10 17.56
CA PRO A 159 -10.60 -1.53 18.95
C PRO A 159 -9.13 -1.60 19.35
N LEU A 160 -8.86 -1.49 20.65
CA LEU A 160 -7.55 -1.88 21.17
C LEU A 160 -7.47 -3.41 21.13
N PRO A 161 -6.28 -3.99 20.85
CA PRO A 161 -6.02 -5.40 21.11
C PRO A 161 -6.34 -5.79 22.56
N ASP A 162 -6.69 -7.06 22.78
CA ASP A 162 -7.16 -7.55 24.09
C ASP A 162 -6.02 -7.61 25.14
N SER A 163 -4.78 -7.73 24.69
CA SER A 163 -3.59 -7.80 25.54
C SER A 163 -2.36 -7.15 24.87
N ALA A 164 -1.31 -6.91 25.66
CA ALA A 164 -0.03 -6.46 25.13
C ALA A 164 0.59 -7.50 24.16
N ASP A 165 0.43 -8.79 24.46
CA ASP A 165 0.92 -9.87 23.59
C ASP A 165 0.21 -9.84 22.23
N ASP A 166 -1.11 -9.61 22.21
CA ASP A 166 -1.89 -9.45 20.97
C ASP A 166 -1.47 -8.20 20.21
N PHE A 167 -1.25 -7.08 20.91
CA PHE A 167 -0.75 -5.84 20.30
C PHE A 167 0.58 -6.08 19.58
N TYR A 168 1.56 -6.70 20.25
CA TYR A 168 2.85 -6.98 19.64
C TYR A 168 2.78 -8.07 18.56
N ALA A 169 1.80 -8.98 18.62
CA ALA A 169 1.54 -9.91 17.53
C ALA A 169 1.02 -9.20 16.27
N PHE A 170 0.07 -8.28 16.43
CA PHE A 170 -0.42 -7.43 15.34
C PHE A 170 0.67 -6.52 14.80
N GLU A 171 1.46 -5.90 15.66
CA GLU A 171 2.58 -5.05 15.27
C GLU A 171 3.56 -5.80 14.36
N ARG A 172 4.06 -6.97 14.79
CA ARG A 172 5.01 -7.77 13.99
C ARG A 172 4.42 -8.17 12.64
N ALA A 173 3.19 -8.69 12.64
CA ALA A 173 2.49 -9.05 11.41
C ALA A 173 2.29 -7.83 10.49
N GLY A 174 2.02 -6.66 11.07
CA GLY A 174 1.80 -5.42 10.34
C GLY A 174 3.07 -4.92 9.66
N ARG A 175 4.19 -4.99 10.37
CA ARG A 175 5.52 -4.67 9.84
C ARG A 175 5.91 -5.60 8.68
N GLU A 176 5.73 -6.90 8.85
CA GLU A 176 5.96 -7.89 7.78
C GLU A 176 5.05 -7.62 6.56
N LEU A 177 3.77 -7.30 6.79
CA LEU A 177 2.84 -6.95 5.71
C LEU A 177 3.20 -5.64 5.01
N PHE A 178 3.67 -4.61 5.75
CA PHE A 178 4.13 -3.36 5.15
C PHE A 178 5.34 -3.60 4.25
N GLU A 179 6.34 -4.32 4.75
CA GLU A 179 7.55 -4.68 4.00
C GLU A 179 7.18 -5.44 2.72
N LEU A 180 6.31 -6.45 2.83
CA LEU A 180 5.88 -7.25 1.70
C LEU A 180 5.08 -6.45 0.66
N HIS A 181 4.13 -5.63 1.09
CA HIS A 181 3.22 -4.93 0.17
C HIS A 181 3.84 -3.70 -0.48
N ILE A 182 4.73 -2.98 0.22
CA ILE A 182 5.49 -1.87 -0.35
C ILE A 182 6.64 -2.42 -1.20
N GLY A 183 7.40 -3.38 -0.68
CA GLY A 183 8.55 -4.00 -1.36
C GLY A 183 8.16 -5.13 -2.33
N TYR A 184 6.94 -5.14 -2.87
CA TYR A 184 6.41 -6.27 -3.65
C TYR A 184 7.20 -6.57 -4.93
N GLU A 185 7.99 -5.62 -5.44
CA GLU A 185 8.85 -5.77 -6.62
C GLU A 185 10.21 -6.40 -6.29
N ASP A 186 10.66 -6.30 -5.03
CA ASP A 186 11.99 -6.71 -4.56
C ASP A 186 11.98 -8.03 -3.77
N VAL A 187 10.81 -8.63 -3.58
CA VAL A 187 10.68 -9.90 -2.85
C VAL A 187 11.35 -11.05 -3.59
N THR A 188 11.85 -12.02 -2.83
CA THR A 188 12.37 -13.27 -3.43
C THR A 188 11.24 -13.99 -4.16
N PRO A 189 11.31 -14.16 -5.50
CA PRO A 189 10.21 -14.76 -6.25
C PRO A 189 10.01 -16.22 -5.88
N PHE A 190 8.76 -16.66 -5.82
CA PHE A 190 8.45 -18.07 -5.76
C PHE A 190 8.96 -18.76 -7.05
N THR A 191 9.76 -19.80 -6.91
CA THR A 191 10.36 -20.49 -8.06
C THR A 191 9.28 -21.20 -8.88
N LEU A 192 9.09 -20.74 -10.12
CA LEU A 192 8.23 -21.36 -11.11
C LEU A 192 9.06 -22.06 -12.19
N HIS A 193 8.47 -23.06 -12.83
CA HIS A 193 9.07 -23.68 -14.00
C HIS A 193 8.75 -22.87 -15.25
N GLU A 194 9.77 -22.52 -16.03
CA GLU A 194 9.61 -21.83 -17.30
C GLU A 194 9.57 -22.82 -18.46
N GLU A 195 8.50 -22.81 -19.23
CA GLU A 195 8.41 -23.54 -20.50
C GLU A 195 8.57 -22.56 -21.66
N TRP A 196 9.62 -22.79 -22.47
CA TRP A 196 9.99 -21.95 -23.61
C TRP A 196 9.63 -22.60 -24.95
N SER A 197 9.17 -21.81 -25.91
CA SER A 197 8.93 -22.25 -27.29
C SER A 197 10.24 -22.63 -27.98
N LEU A 198 10.19 -23.59 -28.91
CA LEU A 198 11.37 -24.03 -29.67
C LEU A 198 12.03 -22.86 -30.41
N GLY A 199 13.31 -22.63 -30.15
CA GLY A 199 14.10 -21.57 -30.79
C GLY A 199 13.95 -20.18 -30.17
N ALA A 200 13.20 -20.03 -29.07
CA ALA A 200 13.23 -18.80 -28.29
C ALA A 200 14.57 -18.66 -27.56
N ASP A 201 15.08 -17.43 -27.52
CA ASP A 201 16.23 -17.04 -26.70
C ASP A 201 15.72 -16.31 -25.45
N PRO A 202 15.81 -16.92 -24.24
CA PRO A 202 15.40 -16.27 -23.00
C PRO A 202 16.10 -14.94 -22.69
N ALA A 203 17.28 -14.68 -23.28
CA ALA A 203 18.00 -13.44 -23.09
C ALA A 203 17.53 -12.31 -24.04
N ALA A 204 16.76 -12.63 -25.07
CA ALA A 204 16.26 -11.63 -26.01
C ALA A 204 15.07 -10.86 -25.41
N ALA A 205 15.15 -9.52 -25.43
CA ALA A 205 14.07 -8.67 -24.92
C ALA A 205 12.71 -8.95 -25.58
N SER A 206 12.71 -9.27 -26.88
CA SER A 206 11.49 -9.65 -27.62
C SER A 206 10.87 -10.95 -27.10
N ALA A 207 11.66 -11.87 -26.54
CA ALA A 207 11.16 -13.12 -25.96
C ALA A 207 10.44 -12.90 -24.61
N LEU A 208 10.65 -11.75 -23.97
CA LEU A 208 10.04 -11.36 -22.70
C LEU A 208 8.93 -10.31 -22.85
N GLU A 209 8.68 -9.81 -24.07
CA GLU A 209 7.67 -8.78 -24.31
C GLU A 209 6.26 -9.32 -23.98
N VAL A 210 5.51 -8.54 -23.20
CA VAL A 210 4.17 -8.91 -22.75
C VAL A 210 3.12 -8.10 -23.49
N VAL A 211 2.25 -8.79 -24.23
CA VAL A 211 1.06 -8.18 -24.84
C VAL A 211 -0.17 -8.41 -23.97
N LYS A 212 -0.43 -9.67 -23.61
CA LYS A 212 -1.57 -10.05 -22.77
C LYS A 212 -1.37 -11.42 -22.15
N MET A 213 -1.12 -11.43 -20.84
CA MET A 213 -1.02 -12.67 -20.07
C MET A 213 -2.39 -13.35 -19.95
N ARG A 214 -2.40 -14.69 -19.92
CA ARG A 214 -3.63 -15.47 -19.73
C ARG A 214 -3.34 -16.76 -18.96
N TRP A 215 -4.36 -17.25 -18.25
CA TRP A 215 -4.32 -18.60 -17.69
C TRP A 215 -4.20 -19.64 -18.80
N GLY A 216 -3.52 -20.74 -18.50
CA GLY A 216 -3.50 -21.93 -19.35
C GLY A 216 -4.88 -22.59 -19.45
N GLY A 217 -4.96 -23.67 -20.23
CA GLY A 217 -6.19 -24.39 -20.48
C GLY A 217 -7.09 -23.70 -21.51
N THR A 218 -8.40 -23.92 -21.40
CA THR A 218 -9.39 -23.39 -22.35
C THR A 218 -10.10 -22.17 -21.78
N ALA A 219 -10.80 -21.42 -22.63
CA ALA A 219 -11.64 -20.30 -22.18
C ALA A 219 -12.69 -20.72 -21.14
N ARG A 220 -13.19 -21.97 -21.20
CA ARG A 220 -14.20 -22.52 -20.28
C ARG A 220 -13.57 -23.12 -19.02
N VAL A 221 -12.41 -23.76 -19.15
CA VAL A 221 -11.71 -24.43 -18.05
C VAL A 221 -10.30 -23.89 -18.00
N LYS A 222 -10.09 -22.94 -17.09
CA LYS A 222 -8.79 -22.29 -16.86
C LYS A 222 -7.92 -23.18 -15.97
N ASP A 223 -6.71 -23.43 -16.43
CA ASP A 223 -5.66 -24.02 -15.60
C ASP A 223 -4.94 -22.91 -14.84
N ARG A 224 -5.13 -22.87 -13.52
CA ARG A 224 -4.53 -21.86 -12.63
C ARG A 224 -3.12 -22.22 -12.16
N THR A 225 -2.60 -23.37 -12.57
CA THR A 225 -1.22 -23.76 -12.32
C THR A 225 -0.26 -23.21 -13.38
N ARG A 226 -0.82 -22.59 -14.45
CA ARG A 226 -0.09 -22.15 -15.63
C ARG A 226 -0.49 -20.74 -16.06
N ILE A 227 0.49 -19.85 -16.28
CA ILE A 227 0.29 -18.54 -16.89
C ILE A 227 1.07 -18.48 -18.20
N VAL A 228 0.37 -18.28 -19.30
CA VAL A 228 0.97 -17.95 -20.59
C VAL A 228 1.32 -16.47 -20.57
N VAL A 229 2.60 -16.15 -20.60
CA VAL A 229 3.12 -14.78 -20.54
C VAL A 229 2.99 -14.13 -21.91
N ASN A 230 3.53 -14.80 -22.93
CA ASN A 230 3.47 -14.42 -24.34
C ASN A 230 3.52 -15.67 -25.23
N GLU A 231 3.89 -15.54 -26.51
CA GLU A 231 4.00 -16.69 -27.43
C GLU A 231 5.24 -17.58 -27.17
N HIS A 232 6.22 -17.08 -26.43
CA HIS A 232 7.49 -17.75 -26.16
C HIS A 232 7.55 -18.41 -24.78
N LEU A 233 6.98 -17.78 -23.75
CA LEU A 233 7.14 -18.16 -22.35
C LEU A 233 5.80 -18.52 -21.69
N THR A 234 5.76 -19.67 -21.04
CA THR A 234 4.71 -20.08 -20.10
C THR A 234 5.31 -20.41 -18.74
N LEU A 235 4.78 -19.80 -17.68
CA LEU A 235 5.13 -20.12 -16.29
C LEU A 235 4.23 -21.21 -15.74
N VAL A 236 4.81 -22.20 -15.07
CA VAL A 236 4.15 -23.43 -14.61
C VAL A 236 4.52 -23.73 -13.16
N GLY A 237 3.61 -24.41 -12.45
CA GLY A 237 3.82 -24.78 -11.04
C GLY A 237 3.30 -23.73 -10.07
N ILE A 238 2.39 -22.86 -10.53
CA ILE A 238 1.73 -21.89 -9.66
C ILE A 238 0.88 -22.64 -8.63
N PRO A 239 1.11 -22.44 -7.32
CA PRO A 239 0.40 -23.17 -6.28
C PRO A 239 -1.11 -22.91 -6.34
N GLY A 240 -1.90 -23.96 -6.05
CA GLY A 240 -3.35 -23.91 -6.03
C GLY A 240 -3.86 -22.99 -4.92
N SER A 241 -4.23 -21.76 -5.29
CA SER A 241 -4.71 -20.66 -4.44
C SER A 241 -3.71 -20.13 -3.40
N SER A 242 -3.30 -18.86 -3.57
CA SER A 242 -2.55 -18.11 -2.56
C SER A 242 -3.45 -17.47 -1.48
N GLY A 243 -4.78 -17.63 -1.57
CA GLY A 243 -5.77 -17.08 -0.62
C GLY A 243 -5.89 -15.55 -0.61
N PHE A 244 -4.84 -14.84 -1.00
CA PHE A 244 -4.73 -13.39 -0.98
C PHE A 244 -5.57 -12.73 -2.08
N ARG A 245 -6.37 -11.73 -1.67
CA ARG A 245 -7.20 -10.92 -2.56
C ARG A 245 -7.17 -9.48 -2.09
N VAL A 246 -6.74 -8.62 -2.98
CA VAL A 246 -6.95 -7.17 -2.92
C VAL A 246 -7.88 -6.86 -4.08
N ARG A 247 -9.12 -6.47 -3.78
CA ARG A 247 -10.17 -6.20 -4.76
C ARG A 247 -10.78 -4.83 -4.51
#